data_AF-A0AAJ1FH70-F1
#
_entry.id   AF-A0AAJ1FH70-F1
#
_cell.length_a   1.000
_cell.length_b   1.000
_cell.length_c   1.000
_cell.angle_alpha   90.00
_cell.angle_beta   90.00
_cell.angle_gamma   90.00
#
_symmetry.space_group_name_H-M   'P 1'
#
loop_
_entity.id
_entity.type
_entity.pdbx_description
1 polymer ?
#
loop_
_entity_poly.entity_id
_entity_poly.type
_entity_poly.pdbx_seq_one_letter_code
_entity_poly.pdbx_strand_id
1 'polypeptide(L)'
;MTSLITDRAIRRIAQTLLILVFIFEACVPGIVIATVIMRKHSILLHGEMLELARTFFAVISIPLSSTIGQLAAAATTALPLIVGAVCFRIDTASTPWKAGTSLNWTGGFILFLLLVGAALSLIVVIACSVSPYLDALNSVAGTPAQATLVKGVIGGILSLQILYVSQLIGWKPA
;
A
#
# COMPACT_ATOMS: atom_id res chain seq x y z
N MET A 1 1.57 -23.80 -4.07
CA MET A 1 0.24 -23.25 -4.43
C MET A 1 -0.91 -24.16 -4.01
N THR A 2 -0.78 -25.48 -4.06
CA THR A 2 -1.81 -26.44 -3.62
C THR A 2 -2.23 -26.21 -2.17
N SER A 3 -1.30 -26.06 -1.21
CA SER A 3 -1.63 -25.84 0.21
C SER A 3 -2.43 -24.55 0.47
N LEU A 4 -2.15 -23.44 -0.22
CA LEU A 4 -2.89 -22.18 -0.08
C LEU A 4 -4.37 -22.29 -0.51
N ILE A 5 -4.70 -23.25 -1.36
CA ILE A 5 -6.05 -23.51 -1.86
C ILE A 5 -6.72 -24.63 -1.07
N THR A 6 -5.97 -25.69 -0.71
CA THR A 6 -6.51 -26.89 -0.07
C THR A 6 -6.54 -26.80 1.46
N ASP A 7 -5.60 -26.09 2.09
CA ASP A 7 -5.50 -25.94 3.54
C ASP A 7 -6.21 -24.66 4.02
N ARG A 8 -7.28 -24.85 4.81
CA ARG A 8 -8.08 -23.74 5.34
C ARG A 8 -7.33 -22.88 6.37
N ALA A 9 -6.43 -23.46 7.16
CA ALA A 9 -5.68 -22.73 8.18
C ALA A 9 -4.63 -21.83 7.54
N ILE A 10 -3.84 -22.39 6.61
CA ILE A 10 -2.83 -21.62 5.84
C ILE A 10 -3.51 -20.49 5.05
N ARG A 11 -4.66 -20.78 4.42
CA ARG A 11 -5.43 -19.78 3.69
C ARG A 11 -5.92 -18.64 4.58
N ARG A 12 -6.43 -18.93 5.78
CA ARG A 12 -6.86 -17.90 6.74
C ARG A 12 -5.68 -17.05 7.22
N ILE A 13 -4.54 -17.65 7.53
CA ILE A 13 -3.32 -16.91 7.91
C ILE A 13 -2.90 -15.97 6.79
N ALA A 14 -2.87 -16.45 5.55
CA ALA A 14 -2.55 -15.61 4.39
C ALA A 14 -3.56 -14.46 4.20
N GLN A 15 -4.86 -14.72 4.36
CA GLN A 15 -5.89 -13.67 4.30
C GLN A 15 -5.70 -12.60 5.37
N THR A 16 -5.43 -12.98 6.63
CA THR A 16 -5.17 -12.04 7.72
C THR A 16 -3.92 -11.21 7.45
N LEU A 17 -2.84 -11.84 6.99
CA LEU A 17 -1.61 -11.12 6.64
C LEU A 17 -1.84 -10.12 5.50
N LEU A 18 -2.57 -10.50 4.44
CA LEU A 18 -2.92 -9.58 3.36
C LEU A 18 -3.74 -8.40 3.86
N ILE A 19 -4.74 -8.64 4.71
CA ILE A 19 -5.55 -7.57 5.29
C ILE A 19 -4.65 -6.57 6.03
N LEU A 20 -3.72 -7.05 6.87
CA LEU A 20 -2.80 -6.18 7.61
C LEU A 20 -1.90 -5.37 6.67
N VAL A 21 -1.37 -5.99 5.61
CA VAL A 21 -0.52 -5.32 4.62
C VAL A 21 -1.30 -4.23 3.89
N PHE A 22 -2.51 -4.52 3.40
CA PHE A 22 -3.31 -3.54 2.66
C PHE A 22 -3.90 -2.44 3.53
N ILE A 23 -4.18 -2.71 4.82
CA ILE A 23 -4.51 -1.64 5.79
C ILE A 23 -3.31 -0.71 5.95
N PHE A 24 -2.12 -1.26 6.21
CA PHE A 24 -0.91 -0.46 6.35
C PHE A 24 -0.64 0.38 5.10
N GLU A 25 -0.72 -0.23 3.91
CA GLU A 25 -0.52 0.43 2.63
C GLU A 25 -1.54 1.55 2.38
N ALA A 26 -2.82 1.36 2.73
CA ALA A 26 -3.85 2.39 2.61
C ALA A 26 -3.67 3.53 3.63
N CYS A 27 -3.13 3.24 4.82
CA CYS A 27 -2.89 4.24 5.87
C CYS A 27 -1.70 5.16 5.56
N VAL A 28 -0.64 4.65 4.91
CA VAL A 28 0.58 5.44 4.65
C VAL A 28 0.30 6.75 3.90
N PRO A 29 -0.41 6.76 2.74
CA PRO A 29 -0.79 8.01 2.08
C PRO A 29 -1.65 8.92 2.95
N GLY A 30 -2.56 8.34 3.76
CA GLY A 30 -3.40 9.06 4.72
C GLY A 30 -2.59 9.82 5.79
N ILE A 31 -1.57 9.17 6.35
CA ILE A 31 -0.67 9.79 7.33
C ILE A 31 0.15 10.91 6.68
N VAL A 32 0.68 10.67 5.48
CA VAL A 32 1.46 11.69 4.74
C VAL A 32 0.60 12.92 4.46
N ILE A 33 -0.61 12.76 3.92
CA ILE A 33 -1.47 13.92 3.61
C ILE A 33 -1.90 14.66 4.88
N ALA A 34 -2.28 13.94 5.94
CA ALA A 34 -2.67 14.57 7.20
C ALA A 34 -1.52 15.41 7.76
N THR A 35 -0.31 14.87 7.78
CA THR A 35 0.88 15.57 8.28
C THR A 35 1.19 16.81 7.44
N VAL A 36 1.12 16.70 6.12
CA VAL A 36 1.35 17.81 5.18
C VAL A 36 0.29 18.91 5.35
N ILE A 37 -0.99 18.56 5.48
CA ILE A 37 -2.09 19.51 5.71
C ILE A 37 -1.93 20.20 7.06
N MET A 38 -1.69 19.45 8.14
CA MET A 38 -1.50 20.03 9.48
C MET A 38 -0.33 21.00 9.50
N ARG A 39 0.79 20.64 8.85
CA ARG A 39 1.94 21.55 8.70
C ARG A 39 1.60 22.78 7.89
N LYS A 40 0.89 22.62 6.75
CA LYS A 40 0.50 23.72 5.85
C LYS A 40 -0.36 24.75 6.55
N HIS A 41 -1.34 24.30 7.33
CA HIS A 41 -2.29 25.16 8.04
C HIS A 41 -1.78 25.59 9.42
N SER A 42 -0.51 25.33 9.73
CA SER A 42 0.12 25.66 11.01
C SER A 42 -0.64 25.10 12.23
N ILE A 43 -1.41 24.04 12.04
CA ILE A 43 -2.05 23.28 13.13
C ILE A 43 -0.89 22.60 13.85
N LEU A 44 -0.63 23.00 15.09
CA LEU A 44 0.61 22.77 15.85
C LEU A 44 1.19 21.34 15.71
N LEU A 45 2.03 21.12 14.69
CA LEU A 45 3.04 20.05 14.65
C LEU A 45 4.29 20.61 15.32
N HIS A 46 4.31 20.54 16.65
CA HIS A 46 5.43 21.00 17.49
C HIS A 46 5.83 19.90 18.48
N GLY A 47 7.05 19.99 19.01
CA GLY A 47 7.58 19.04 19.98
C GLY A 47 7.58 17.60 19.46
N GLU A 48 7.12 16.67 20.30
CA GLU A 48 7.11 15.23 20.04
C GLU A 48 6.35 14.83 18.77
N MET A 49 5.28 15.55 18.41
CA MET A 49 4.52 15.23 17.19
C MET A 49 5.31 15.49 15.91
N LEU A 50 6.17 16.51 15.90
CA LEU A 50 7.05 16.79 14.76
C LEU A 50 8.18 15.77 14.66
N GLU A 51 8.71 15.31 15.79
CA GLU A 51 9.72 14.25 15.83
C GLU A 51 9.15 12.91 15.38
N LEU A 52 7.93 12.58 15.80
CA LEU A 52 7.23 11.38 15.33
C LEU A 52 6.98 11.44 13.82
N ALA A 53 6.52 12.58 13.30
CA ALA A 53 6.37 12.79 11.86
C ALA A 53 7.71 12.62 11.12
N ARG A 54 8.79 13.22 11.60
CA ARG A 54 10.13 13.06 11.00
C ARG A 54 10.60 11.63 11.01
N THR A 55 10.36 10.91 12.12
CA THR A 55 10.73 9.50 12.25
C THR A 55 9.95 8.64 11.27
N PHE A 56 8.65 8.87 11.15
CA PHE A 56 7.82 8.20 10.15
C PHE A 56 8.34 8.47 8.73
N PHE A 57 8.61 9.73 8.39
CA PHE A 57 9.16 10.13 7.09
C PHE A 57 10.52 9.48 6.81
N ALA A 58 11.39 9.40 7.81
CA ALA A 58 12.67 8.71 7.69
C ALA A 58 12.47 7.21 7.39
N VAL A 59 11.57 6.52 8.10
CA VAL A 59 11.27 5.10 7.91
C VAL A 59 10.68 4.82 6.52
N ILE A 60 9.72 5.62 6.06
CA ILE A 60 9.16 5.41 4.72
C ILE A 60 10.12 5.84 3.61
N SER A 61 11.12 6.67 3.90
CA SER A 61 12.16 7.09 2.96
C SER A 61 13.37 6.15 2.90
N ILE A 62 13.28 4.93 3.43
CA ILE A 62 14.37 3.95 3.35
C ILE A 62 14.71 3.69 1.87
N PRO A 63 15.98 3.87 1.46
CA PRO A 63 16.35 3.71 0.06
C PRO A 63 16.32 2.24 -0.35
N LEU A 64 15.89 1.97 -1.60
CA LEU A 64 15.88 0.62 -2.20
C LEU A 64 17.27 -0.02 -2.31
N SER A 65 18.33 0.79 -2.28
CA SER A 65 19.72 0.28 -2.23
C SER A 65 20.06 -0.39 -0.89
N SER A 66 19.26 -0.17 0.16
CA SER A 66 19.46 -0.82 1.45
C SER A 66 18.94 -2.27 1.44
N THR A 67 19.52 -3.12 2.28
CA THR A 67 19.08 -4.52 2.46
C THR A 67 17.60 -4.62 2.85
N ILE A 68 17.12 -3.71 3.70
CA ILE A 68 15.71 -3.67 4.11
C ILE A 68 14.82 -3.29 2.91
N GLY A 69 15.24 -2.32 2.11
CA GLY A 69 14.52 -1.93 0.89
C GLY A 69 14.44 -3.07 -0.15
N GLN A 70 15.52 -3.82 -0.33
CA GLN A 70 15.55 -4.99 -1.22
C GLN A 70 14.63 -6.11 -0.70
N LEU A 71 14.63 -6.37 0.61
CA LEU A 71 13.76 -7.38 1.22
C LEU A 71 12.28 -7.01 1.04
N ALA A 72 11.93 -5.73 1.24
CA ALA A 72 10.58 -5.23 1.03
C ALA A 72 10.15 -5.38 -0.45
N ALA A 73 11.05 -5.05 -1.39
CA ALA A 73 10.80 -5.21 -2.82
C ALA A 73 10.64 -6.70 -3.21
N ALA A 74 11.42 -7.61 -2.63
CA ALA A 74 11.26 -9.05 -2.85
C ALA A 74 9.91 -9.54 -2.33
N ALA A 75 9.49 -9.10 -1.13
CA ALA A 75 8.21 -9.48 -0.54
C ALA A 75 7.01 -9.02 -1.41
N THR A 76 7.08 -7.84 -2.03
CA THR A 76 6.01 -7.35 -2.90
C THR A 76 5.88 -8.14 -4.20
N THR A 77 6.93 -8.80 -4.70
CA THR A 77 6.82 -9.68 -5.89
C THR A 77 5.98 -10.93 -5.65
N ALA A 78 5.91 -11.44 -4.41
CA ALA A 78 5.14 -12.63 -4.07
C ALA A 78 3.65 -12.32 -3.79
N LEU A 79 3.34 -11.09 -3.41
CA LEU A 79 1.99 -10.65 -3.06
C LEU A 79 0.93 -10.91 -4.15
N PRO A 80 1.17 -10.58 -5.45
CA PRO A 80 0.19 -10.80 -6.52
C PRO A 80 -0.30 -12.26 -6.59
N LEU A 81 0.61 -13.22 -6.40
CA LEU A 81 0.29 -14.64 -6.43
C LEU A 81 -0.60 -15.04 -5.24
N ILE A 82 -0.30 -14.52 -4.04
CA ILE A 82 -1.08 -14.78 -2.83
C ILE A 82 -2.47 -14.16 -2.97
N VAL A 83 -2.55 -12.91 -3.41
CA VAL A 83 -3.81 -12.19 -3.69
C VAL A 83 -4.69 -12.99 -4.65
N GLY A 84 -4.13 -13.43 -5.78
CA GLY A 84 -4.84 -14.22 -6.79
C GLY A 84 -5.33 -15.58 -6.28
N ALA A 85 -4.67 -16.17 -5.29
CA ALA A 85 -5.09 -17.45 -4.71
C ALA A 85 -6.15 -17.29 -3.60
N VAL A 86 -6.03 -16.27 -2.75
CA VAL A 86 -6.83 -16.19 -1.51
C VAL A 86 -7.98 -15.19 -1.55
N CYS A 87 -8.01 -14.26 -2.51
CA CYS A 87 -9.08 -13.26 -2.66
C CYS A 87 -10.30 -13.76 -3.44
N PHE A 88 -10.15 -14.84 -4.19
CA PHE A 88 -11.22 -15.45 -4.98
C PHE A 88 -11.88 -16.61 -4.23
N ARG A 89 -13.12 -16.95 -4.61
CA ARG A 89 -13.78 -18.18 -4.16
C ARG A 89 -13.05 -19.39 -4.74
N ILE A 90 -13.09 -20.52 -4.04
CA ILE A 90 -12.47 -21.76 -4.55
C ILE A 90 -13.45 -22.39 -5.54
N ASP A 91 -12.97 -22.71 -6.73
CA ASP A 91 -13.69 -23.54 -7.70
C ASP A 91 -13.42 -25.02 -7.40
N THR A 92 -14.46 -25.68 -6.91
CA THR A 92 -14.44 -27.12 -6.58
C THR A 92 -14.87 -28.00 -7.74
N ALA A 93 -15.30 -27.43 -8.88
CA ALA A 93 -15.71 -28.18 -10.06
C ALA A 93 -14.52 -28.71 -10.88
N SER A 94 -13.33 -28.10 -10.74
CA SER A 94 -12.10 -28.58 -11.35
C SER A 94 -11.16 -29.23 -10.33
N THR A 95 -10.58 -30.38 -10.66
CA THR A 95 -9.49 -31.01 -9.88
C THR A 95 -8.17 -30.92 -10.64
N PRO A 96 -7.07 -30.41 -10.02
CA PRO A 96 -6.98 -29.89 -8.66
C PRO A 96 -7.79 -28.59 -8.50
N TRP A 97 -8.27 -28.32 -7.27
CA TRP A 97 -9.04 -27.10 -6.96
C TRP A 97 -8.25 -25.85 -7.31
N LYS A 98 -8.94 -24.84 -7.85
CA LYS A 98 -8.34 -23.58 -8.31
C LYS A 98 -9.10 -22.38 -7.75
N ALA A 99 -8.52 -21.20 -7.87
CA ALA A 99 -9.24 -19.94 -7.66
C ALA A 99 -10.29 -19.77 -8.77
N GLY A 100 -11.53 -19.51 -8.37
CA GLY A 100 -12.64 -19.19 -9.28
C GLY A 100 -12.60 -17.73 -9.74
N THR A 101 -13.67 -17.31 -10.43
CA THR A 101 -13.77 -15.96 -11.02
C THR A 101 -14.42 -14.91 -10.12
N SER A 102 -15.12 -15.33 -9.06
CA SER A 102 -15.79 -14.43 -8.13
C SER A 102 -14.96 -14.16 -6.89
N LEU A 103 -14.95 -12.90 -6.44
CA LEU A 103 -14.30 -12.51 -5.19
C LEU A 103 -15.03 -13.12 -3.98
N ASN A 104 -14.26 -13.46 -2.95
CA ASN A 104 -14.79 -13.72 -1.62
C ASN A 104 -14.84 -12.43 -0.80
N TRP A 105 -15.34 -12.50 0.44
CA TRP A 105 -15.48 -11.32 1.30
C TRP A 105 -14.13 -10.62 1.57
N THR A 106 -13.06 -11.38 1.81
CA THR A 106 -11.69 -10.85 1.96
C THR A 106 -11.24 -10.13 0.69
N GLY A 107 -11.47 -10.72 -0.49
CA GLY A 107 -11.14 -10.09 -1.77
C GLY A 107 -11.89 -8.80 -2.03
N GLY A 108 -13.18 -8.75 -1.69
CA GLY A 108 -13.98 -7.52 -1.76
C GLY A 108 -13.49 -6.43 -0.80
N PHE A 109 -13.12 -6.81 0.43
CA PHE A 109 -12.56 -5.88 1.41
C PHE A 109 -11.19 -5.34 0.99
N ILE A 110 -10.31 -6.21 0.47
CA ILE A 110 -9.01 -5.79 -0.07
C ILE A 110 -9.20 -4.86 -1.27
N LEU A 111 -10.13 -5.16 -2.19
CA LEU A 111 -10.45 -4.28 -3.31
C LEU A 111 -10.90 -2.89 -2.81
N PHE A 112 -11.74 -2.83 -1.78
CA PHE A 112 -12.14 -1.56 -1.17
C PHE A 112 -10.94 -0.80 -0.59
N LEU A 113 -10.07 -1.45 0.19
CA LEU A 113 -8.86 -0.83 0.75
C LEU A 113 -7.93 -0.30 -0.34
N LEU A 114 -7.75 -1.05 -1.42
CA LEU A 114 -6.94 -0.64 -2.55
C LEU A 114 -7.50 0.60 -3.25
N LEU A 115 -8.82 0.68 -3.44
CA LEU A 115 -9.47 1.85 -4.03
C LEU A 115 -9.35 3.10 -3.15
N VAL A 116 -9.56 2.95 -1.83
CA VAL A 116 -9.38 4.04 -0.86
C VAL A 116 -7.92 4.49 -0.83
N GLY A 117 -6.99 3.55 -0.76
CA GLY A 117 -5.56 3.81 -0.80
C GLY A 117 -5.15 4.53 -2.08
N ALA A 118 -5.63 4.09 -3.24
CA ALA A 118 -5.33 4.70 -4.54
C ALA A 118 -5.83 6.15 -4.61
N ALA A 119 -7.05 6.40 -4.13
CA ALA A 119 -7.60 7.75 -4.03
C ALA A 119 -6.72 8.64 -3.14
N LEU A 120 -6.34 8.18 -1.94
CA LEU A 120 -5.48 8.93 -1.03
C LEU A 120 -4.09 9.19 -1.62
N SER A 121 -3.47 8.17 -2.23
CA SER A 121 -2.17 8.30 -2.90
C SER A 121 -2.23 9.31 -4.05
N LEU A 122 -3.29 9.28 -4.86
CA LEU A 122 -3.49 10.24 -5.94
C LEU A 122 -3.63 11.67 -5.40
N ILE A 123 -4.39 11.86 -4.32
CA ILE A 123 -4.52 13.19 -3.68
C ILE A 123 -3.16 13.65 -3.17
N VAL A 124 -2.35 12.79 -2.53
CA VAL A 124 -0.99 13.14 -2.10
C VAL A 124 -0.12 13.56 -3.27
N VAL A 125 -0.13 12.82 -4.38
CA VAL A 125 0.66 13.15 -5.57
C VAL A 125 0.26 14.52 -6.13
N ILE A 126 -1.04 14.78 -6.24
CA ILE A 126 -1.57 16.06 -6.71
C ILE A 126 -1.22 17.18 -5.73
N ALA A 127 -1.49 17.02 -4.43
CA ALA A 127 -1.21 18.03 -3.41
C ALA A 127 0.28 18.38 -3.39
N CYS A 128 1.17 17.39 -3.33
CA CYS A 128 2.63 17.57 -3.32
C CYS A 128 3.22 18.01 -4.67
N SER A 129 2.40 18.25 -5.69
CA SER A 129 2.79 18.96 -6.92
C SER A 129 2.55 20.47 -6.84
N VAL A 130 1.77 20.93 -5.85
CA VAL A 130 1.45 22.35 -5.64
C VAL A 130 2.42 22.95 -4.61
N SER A 131 3.10 24.05 -4.97
CA SER A 131 4.14 24.73 -4.14
C SER A 131 3.82 24.80 -2.64
N PRO A 132 2.66 25.33 -2.20
CA PRO A 132 2.28 25.39 -0.80
C PRO A 132 2.44 24.09 -0.01
N TYR A 133 2.06 22.94 -0.59
CA TYR A 133 2.09 21.64 0.07
C TYR A 133 3.44 20.93 -0.13
N LEU A 134 4.13 21.22 -1.24
CA LEU A 134 5.51 20.77 -1.44
C LEU A 134 6.46 21.38 -0.40
N ASP A 135 6.28 22.66 -0.08
CA ASP A 135 7.07 23.34 0.97
C ASP A 135 6.79 22.74 2.35
N ALA A 136 5.52 22.44 2.63
CA ALA A 136 5.12 21.75 3.86
C ALA A 136 5.76 20.36 3.96
N LEU A 137 5.73 19.57 2.88
CA LEU A 137 6.38 18.26 2.78
C LEU A 137 7.87 18.35 3.04
N ASN A 138 8.58 19.28 2.38
CA ASN A 138 10.02 19.48 2.57
C ASN A 138 10.35 19.83 4.02
N SER A 139 9.51 20.65 4.68
CA SER A 139 9.72 21.05 6.07
C SER A 139 9.53 19.90 7.07
N VAL A 140 8.65 18.94 6.78
CA VAL A 140 8.40 17.76 7.63
C VAL A 140 9.41 16.68 7.36
N ALA A 141 9.72 16.42 6.10
CA ALA A 141 10.68 15.38 5.69
C ALA A 141 12.09 15.66 6.22
N GLY A 142 12.43 16.91 6.54
CA GLY A 142 13.71 17.30 7.11
C GLY A 142 14.78 17.58 6.04
N THR A 143 14.80 16.79 4.95
CA THR A 143 15.70 17.02 3.81
C THR A 143 14.97 16.92 2.45
N PRO A 144 15.44 17.64 1.41
CA PRO A 144 14.88 17.52 0.06
C PRO A 144 15.00 16.11 -0.55
N ALA A 145 16.07 15.39 -0.20
CA ALA A 145 16.28 14.01 -0.63
C ALA A 145 15.21 13.07 -0.06
N GLN A 146 14.90 13.19 1.24
CA GLN A 146 13.83 12.42 1.88
C GLN A 146 12.46 12.77 1.31
N ALA A 147 12.16 14.05 1.07
CA ALA A 147 10.91 14.45 0.44
C ALA A 147 10.75 13.83 -0.97
N THR A 148 11.84 13.75 -1.74
CA THR A 148 11.84 13.09 -3.06
C THR A 148 11.57 11.59 -2.94
N LEU A 149 12.21 10.91 -1.98
CA LEU A 149 11.98 9.49 -1.72
C LEU A 149 10.54 9.22 -1.28
N VAL A 150 9.97 10.04 -0.41
CA VAL A 150 8.56 9.93 0.02
C VAL A 150 7.61 10.06 -1.18
N LYS A 151 7.84 11.04 -2.07
CA LYS A 151 7.04 11.16 -3.30
C LYS A 151 7.16 9.92 -4.19
N GLY A 152 8.37 9.37 -4.33
CA GLY A 152 8.62 8.13 -5.06
C GLY A 152 7.88 6.93 -4.45
N VAL A 153 7.90 6.80 -3.13
CA VAL A 153 7.20 5.73 -2.40
C VAL A 153 5.68 5.84 -2.56
N ILE A 154 5.10 7.03 -2.45
CA ILE A 154 3.67 7.22 -2.68
C ILE A 154 3.29 6.91 -4.13
N GLY A 155 4.12 7.31 -5.11
CA GLY A 155 3.91 6.92 -6.50
C GLY A 155 4.01 5.41 -6.73
N GLY A 156 4.93 4.74 -6.04
CA GLY A 156 5.07 3.29 -6.04
C GLY A 156 3.86 2.58 -5.44
N ILE A 157 3.37 3.05 -4.28
CA ILE A 157 2.15 2.56 -3.63
C ILE A 157 0.94 2.72 -4.58
N LEU A 158 0.76 3.89 -5.19
CA LEU A 158 -0.31 4.11 -6.18
C LEU A 158 -0.24 3.11 -7.33
N SER A 159 0.96 2.87 -7.86
CA SER A 159 1.18 1.93 -8.96
C SER A 159 0.84 0.48 -8.56
N LEU A 160 1.26 0.05 -7.37
CA LEU A 160 0.90 -1.25 -6.82
C LEU A 160 -0.60 -1.38 -6.59
N GLN A 161 -1.24 -0.34 -6.05
CA GLN A 161 -2.68 -0.32 -5.82
C GLN A 161 -3.46 -0.48 -7.13
N ILE A 162 -3.08 0.26 -8.18
CA ILE A 162 -3.70 0.15 -9.51
C ILE A 162 -3.48 -1.26 -10.08
N LEU A 163 -2.28 -1.83 -9.94
CA LEU A 163 -1.97 -3.18 -10.40
C LEU A 163 -2.84 -4.23 -9.70
N TYR A 164 -2.96 -4.18 -8.37
CA TYR A 164 -3.80 -5.11 -7.62
C TYR A 164 -5.29 -4.92 -7.91
N VAL A 165 -5.77 -3.67 -8.08
CA VAL A 165 -7.14 -3.42 -8.51
C VAL A 165 -7.39 -4.08 -9.86
N SER A 166 -6.52 -3.87 -10.85
CA SER A 166 -6.65 -4.46 -12.19
C SER A 166 -6.71 -6.00 -12.13
N GLN A 167 -5.88 -6.61 -11.27
CA GLN A 167 -5.87 -8.04 -11.05
C GLN A 167 -7.18 -8.54 -10.40
N LEU A 168 -7.72 -7.83 -9.41
CA LEU A 168 -8.93 -8.24 -8.69
C LEU A 168 -10.22 -8.03 -9.48
N ILE A 169 -10.28 -7.00 -10.34
CA ILE A 169 -11.42 -6.76 -11.25
C ILE A 169 -11.39 -7.65 -12.50
N GLY A 170 -10.32 -8.43 -12.69
CA GLY A 170 -10.21 -9.35 -13.81
C GLY A 170 -9.80 -8.68 -15.12
N TRP A 171 -9.17 -7.50 -15.08
CA TRP A 171 -8.38 -6.99 -16.21
C TRP A 171 -7.15 -7.88 -16.37
N LYS A 172 -7.35 -9.03 -16.99
CA LYS A 172 -6.25 -9.83 -17.52
C LYS A 172 -5.75 -9.11 -18.77
N PRO A 173 -4.43 -8.86 -18.93
CA PRO A 173 -3.92 -8.55 -20.26
C PRO A 173 -4.39 -9.67 -21.20
N ALA A 174 -5.00 -9.25 -22.32
CA ALA A 174 -5.49 -10.15 -23.36
C ALA A 174 -4.38 -11.07 -23.86
#